data_AF-A0A954EFF6-F1
#
_entry.id   AF-A0A954EFF6-F1
#
_cell.length_a   1.000
_cell.length_b   1.000
_cell.length_c   1.000
_cell.angle_alpha   90.00
_cell.angle_beta   90.00
_cell.angle_gamma   90.00
#
_symmetry.space_group_name_H-M   'P 1'
#
loop_
_entity.id
_entity.type
_entity.pdbx_description
1 polymer ?
#
loop_
_entity_poly.entity_id
_entity_poly.type
_entity_poly.pdbx_seq_one_letter_code
_entity_poly.pdbx_strand_id
1 'polypeptide(L)'
;VSPEEERQRVLPVVKALAGKVEVPLSIDTTKASVAAACLEAGAEIINDISGLTFDPDMPAVCRDHAAGIVCMHIQGTPQTMQQNPHYQNCVREIWEWLTARLQALQETGIPPERIVLDPGIGFGKTAEHNLQLLSSITQIRELGRPVLIGHSRKRFLKHVLGRDVEERNAGTIGVSIALAEQGVDLLRIHDVAAARDALLAWKTVREWPDR
;
A
#
# COMPACT_ATOMS: atom_id res chain seq x y z
N VAL A 1 -1.20 -16.65 -10.52
CA VAL A 1 -0.40 -16.74 -11.77
C VAL A 1 0.98 -17.26 -11.42
N SER A 2 1.61 -18.02 -12.32
CA SER A 2 2.99 -18.49 -12.09
C SER A 2 3.97 -17.30 -12.16
N PRO A 3 5.18 -17.41 -11.57
CA PRO A 3 6.19 -16.36 -11.70
C PRO A 3 6.52 -16.03 -13.17
N GLU A 4 6.61 -17.04 -14.04
CA GLU A 4 6.90 -16.83 -15.45
C GLU A 4 5.78 -16.07 -16.17
N GLU A 5 4.52 -16.45 -15.94
CA GLU A 5 3.36 -15.79 -16.53
C GLU A 5 3.25 -14.32 -16.06
N GLU A 6 3.51 -14.07 -14.77
CA GLU A 6 3.51 -12.71 -14.22
C GLU A 6 4.63 -11.86 -14.83
N ARG A 7 5.84 -12.41 -14.93
CA ARG A 7 6.98 -11.75 -15.56
C ARG A 7 6.69 -11.39 -17.02
N GLN A 8 6.11 -12.30 -17.79
CA GLN A 8 5.74 -12.06 -19.19
C GLN A 8 4.73 -10.92 -19.36
N ARG A 9 3.85 -10.72 -18.37
CA ARG A 9 2.86 -9.62 -18.38
C ARG A 9 3.47 -8.28 -17.97
N VAL A 10 4.27 -8.27 -16.92
CA VAL A 10 4.72 -7.03 -16.27
C VAL A 10 5.99 -6.47 -16.92
N LEU A 11 6.97 -7.32 -17.22
CA LEU A 11 8.29 -6.88 -17.67
C LEU A 11 8.28 -6.04 -18.96
N PRO A 12 7.46 -6.34 -19.99
CA PRO A 12 7.40 -5.50 -21.19
C PRO A 12 6.90 -4.08 -20.89
N VAL A 13 5.95 -3.94 -19.96
CA VAL A 13 5.41 -2.64 -19.54
C VAL A 13 6.46 -1.83 -18.80
N VAL A 14 7.20 -2.47 -17.87
CA VAL A 14 8.30 -1.81 -17.15
C VAL A 14 9.35 -1.30 -18.12
N LYS A 15 9.83 -2.14 -19.05
CA LYS A 15 10.81 -1.74 -20.07
C LYS A 15 10.31 -0.62 -20.97
N ALA A 16 9.01 -0.57 -21.25
CA ALA A 16 8.43 0.47 -22.07
C ALA A 16 8.38 1.84 -21.37
N LEU A 17 8.28 1.86 -20.04
CA LEU A 17 8.11 3.07 -19.22
C LEU A 17 9.41 3.55 -18.55
N ALA A 18 10.31 2.63 -18.20
CA ALA A 18 11.56 2.94 -17.50
C ALA A 18 12.39 3.96 -18.28
N GLY A 19 12.82 5.03 -17.59
CA GLY A 19 13.55 6.15 -18.19
C GLY A 19 12.73 7.06 -19.12
N LYS A 20 11.42 6.80 -19.29
CA LYS A 20 10.52 7.64 -20.11
C LYS A 20 9.47 8.40 -19.30
N VAL A 21 9.37 8.12 -18.01
CA VAL A 21 8.51 8.83 -17.06
C VAL A 21 9.35 9.44 -15.97
N GLU A 22 8.90 10.56 -15.41
CA GLU A 22 9.59 11.27 -14.33
C GLU A 22 9.23 10.72 -12.93
N VAL A 23 8.25 9.82 -12.87
CA VAL A 23 7.76 9.23 -11.62
C VAL A 23 8.32 7.82 -11.43
N PRO A 24 8.59 7.40 -10.18
CA PRO A 24 9.15 6.09 -9.92
C PRO A 24 8.15 4.98 -10.27
N LEU A 25 8.68 3.88 -10.81
CA LEU A 25 7.89 2.70 -11.14
C LEU A 25 7.86 1.74 -9.95
N SER A 26 6.65 1.47 -9.44
CA SER A 26 6.39 0.47 -8.40
C SER A 26 5.81 -0.81 -9.00
N ILE A 27 6.34 -1.95 -8.56
CA ILE A 27 5.91 -3.29 -8.99
C ILE A 27 5.17 -3.96 -7.85
N ASP A 28 3.91 -4.33 -8.12
CA ASP A 28 3.05 -5.05 -7.18
C ASP A 28 3.25 -6.56 -7.36
N THR A 29 4.17 -7.13 -6.58
CA THR A 29 4.50 -8.55 -6.66
C THR A 29 4.97 -9.10 -5.31
N THR A 30 4.73 -10.39 -5.10
CA THR A 30 5.21 -11.16 -3.93
C THR A 30 6.25 -12.21 -4.33
N LYS A 31 6.85 -12.09 -5.53
CA LYS A 31 7.75 -13.10 -6.10
C LYS A 31 9.11 -12.47 -6.37
N ALA A 32 10.15 -12.94 -5.70
CA ALA A 32 11.49 -12.38 -5.76
C ALA A 32 12.04 -12.39 -7.19
N SER A 33 11.80 -13.46 -7.95
CA SER A 33 12.21 -13.56 -9.36
C SER A 33 11.54 -12.54 -10.29
N VAL A 34 10.29 -12.17 -10.03
CA VAL A 34 9.59 -11.12 -10.79
C VAL A 34 10.10 -9.74 -10.39
N ALA A 35 10.27 -9.51 -9.08
CA ALA A 35 10.83 -8.27 -8.54
C ALA A 35 12.23 -7.99 -9.11
N ALA A 36 13.16 -8.95 -9.04
CA ALA A 36 14.51 -8.82 -9.56
C ALA A 36 14.52 -8.42 -11.04
N ALA A 37 13.78 -9.15 -11.89
CA ALA A 37 13.72 -8.85 -13.31
C ALA A 37 13.14 -7.45 -13.62
N CYS A 38 12.19 -6.97 -12.82
CA CYS A 38 11.63 -5.63 -13.01
C CYS A 38 12.56 -4.53 -12.49
N LEU A 39 13.27 -4.76 -11.38
CA LEU A 39 14.29 -3.85 -10.85
C LEU A 39 15.45 -3.70 -11.84
N GLU A 40 15.93 -4.81 -12.42
CA GLU A 40 16.91 -4.80 -13.52
C GLU A 40 16.42 -4.02 -14.75
N ALA A 41 15.12 -4.01 -15.00
CA ALA A 41 14.50 -3.26 -16.09
C ALA A 41 14.23 -1.78 -15.76
N GLY A 42 14.58 -1.31 -14.56
CA GLY A 42 14.45 0.09 -14.15
C GLY A 42 13.22 0.40 -13.30
N ALA A 43 12.56 -0.60 -12.71
CA ALA A 43 11.67 -0.34 -11.58
C ALA A 43 12.47 0.07 -10.34
N GLU A 44 11.84 0.85 -9.45
CA GLU A 44 12.51 1.43 -8.28
C GLU A 44 11.88 1.00 -6.95
N ILE A 45 10.61 0.59 -6.98
CA ILE A 45 9.85 0.27 -5.77
C ILE A 45 9.23 -1.13 -5.90
N ILE A 46 9.37 -1.95 -4.86
CA ILE A 46 8.62 -3.19 -4.69
C ILE A 46 7.48 -2.95 -3.71
N ASN A 47 6.26 -3.17 -4.19
CA ASN A 47 5.05 -3.18 -3.36
C ASN A 47 4.63 -4.63 -3.13
N ASP A 48 5.02 -5.18 -1.97
CA ASP A 48 4.75 -6.58 -1.63
C ASP A 48 3.68 -6.64 -0.54
N ILE A 49 2.51 -7.14 -0.93
CA ILE A 49 1.33 -7.29 -0.07
C ILE A 49 1.55 -8.22 1.13
N SER A 50 2.64 -9.01 1.14
CA SER A 50 3.01 -9.90 2.25
C SER A 50 3.96 -9.25 3.25
N GLY A 51 4.45 -8.03 2.97
CA GLY A 51 5.56 -7.44 3.71
C GLY A 51 6.85 -8.24 3.54
N LEU A 52 7.05 -8.85 2.35
CA LEU A 52 8.22 -9.66 2.00
C LEU A 52 8.32 -10.94 2.83
N THR A 53 7.18 -11.58 3.11
CA THR A 53 7.12 -12.82 3.90
C THR A 53 6.72 -14.05 3.08
N PHE A 54 6.09 -13.88 1.92
CA PHE A 54 5.67 -15.02 1.09
C PHE A 54 6.83 -15.65 0.31
N ASP A 55 7.83 -14.87 -0.06
CA ASP A 55 9.02 -15.33 -0.77
C ASP A 55 10.27 -14.97 0.06
N PRO A 56 11.01 -15.96 0.59
CA PRO A 56 12.15 -15.72 1.48
C PRO A 56 13.32 -15.02 0.80
N ASP A 57 13.40 -15.04 -0.54
CA ASP A 57 14.46 -14.38 -1.28
C ASP A 57 14.17 -12.89 -1.53
N MET A 58 12.92 -12.43 -1.30
CA MET A 58 12.49 -11.06 -1.58
C MET A 58 13.29 -10.00 -0.81
N PRO A 59 13.60 -10.14 0.50
CA PRO A 59 14.43 -9.16 1.20
C PRO A 59 15.84 -9.01 0.59
N ALA A 60 16.47 -10.11 0.16
CA ALA A 60 17.78 -10.07 -0.48
C ALA A 60 17.72 -9.31 -1.81
N VAL A 61 16.71 -9.62 -2.65
CA VAL A 61 16.48 -8.90 -3.91
C VAL A 61 16.28 -7.40 -3.66
N CYS A 62 15.41 -7.00 -2.73
CA CYS A 62 15.18 -5.60 -2.42
C CYS A 62 16.44 -4.88 -1.93
N ARG A 63 17.25 -5.54 -1.09
CA ARG A 63 18.52 -5.00 -0.58
C ARG A 63 19.53 -4.81 -1.71
N ASP A 64 19.76 -5.85 -2.50
CA ASP A 64 20.84 -5.90 -3.49
C ASP A 64 20.59 -4.91 -4.65
N HIS A 65 19.32 -4.63 -4.96
CA HIS A 65 18.90 -3.63 -5.94
C HIS A 65 18.61 -2.24 -5.36
N ALA A 66 18.81 -2.05 -4.05
CA ALA A 66 18.53 -0.80 -3.35
C ALA A 66 17.09 -0.27 -3.51
N ALA A 67 16.11 -1.16 -3.65
CA ALA A 67 14.72 -0.80 -3.95
C ALA A 67 14.03 -0.07 -2.78
N GLY A 68 13.11 0.84 -3.12
CA GLY A 68 12.06 1.28 -2.20
C GLY A 68 11.07 0.15 -1.94
N ILE A 69 10.48 0.12 -0.75
CA ILE A 69 9.66 -1.01 -0.29
C ILE A 69 8.35 -0.50 0.30
N VAL A 70 7.23 -1.02 -0.18
CA VAL A 70 5.95 -0.95 0.53
C VAL A 70 5.77 -2.26 1.28
N CYS A 71 5.88 -2.19 2.61
CA CYS A 71 5.70 -3.30 3.53
C CYS A 71 4.25 -3.32 4.01
N MET A 72 3.44 -4.22 3.46
CA MET A 72 2.02 -4.31 3.81
C MET A 72 1.72 -5.44 4.80
N HIS A 73 0.77 -5.21 5.69
CA HIS A 73 0.19 -6.26 6.53
C HIS A 73 -0.98 -7.00 5.85
N ILE A 74 -0.98 -8.33 5.94
CA ILE A 74 -2.06 -9.22 5.54
C ILE A 74 -2.25 -10.34 6.57
N GLN A 75 -3.49 -10.69 6.90
CA GLN A 75 -3.82 -11.93 7.60
C GLN A 75 -4.22 -13.01 6.58
N GLY A 76 -3.53 -14.14 6.61
CA GLY A 76 -3.68 -15.22 5.63
C GLY A 76 -3.00 -14.92 4.29
N THR A 77 -3.54 -15.49 3.22
CA THR A 77 -3.07 -15.27 1.84
C THR A 77 -4.19 -14.65 1.00
N PRO A 78 -3.93 -14.09 -0.20
CA PRO A 78 -4.99 -13.58 -1.06
C PRO A 78 -6.18 -14.54 -1.28
N GLN A 79 -5.92 -15.86 -1.22
CA GLN A 79 -6.92 -16.91 -1.35
C GLN A 79 -7.74 -17.14 -0.06
N THR A 80 -7.16 -16.94 1.12
CA THR A 80 -7.76 -17.28 2.42
C THR A 80 -8.10 -16.08 3.29
N MET A 81 -7.58 -14.89 2.98
CA MET A 81 -7.67 -13.68 3.81
C MET A 81 -9.09 -13.15 4.06
N GLN A 82 -10.11 -13.73 3.44
CA GLN A 82 -11.51 -13.36 3.66
C GLN A 82 -12.29 -14.46 4.38
N GLN A 83 -11.64 -15.57 4.71
CA GLN A 83 -12.22 -16.68 5.43
C GLN A 83 -12.16 -16.36 6.93
N ASN A 84 -13.22 -15.74 7.44
CA ASN A 84 -13.40 -15.41 8.86
C ASN A 84 -12.21 -14.66 9.51
N PRO A 85 -11.81 -13.48 8.97
CA PRO A 85 -10.73 -12.71 9.57
C PRO A 85 -11.10 -12.25 10.99
N HIS A 86 -10.18 -12.44 11.94
CA HIS A 86 -10.41 -12.16 13.34
C HIS A 86 -9.22 -11.42 13.97
N TYR A 87 -9.54 -10.37 14.73
CA TYR A 87 -8.62 -9.63 15.58
C TYR A 87 -9.34 -9.36 16.91
N GLN A 88 -8.62 -9.40 18.02
CA GLN A 88 -9.12 -8.90 19.31
C GLN A 88 -9.05 -7.37 19.34
N ASN A 89 -7.97 -6.80 18.81
CA ASN A 89 -7.80 -5.38 18.58
C ASN A 89 -7.03 -5.17 17.27
N CYS A 90 -7.79 -4.92 16.20
CA CYS A 90 -7.23 -4.84 14.84
C CYS A 90 -6.13 -3.78 14.71
N VAL A 91 -6.31 -2.59 15.28
CA VAL A 91 -5.33 -1.50 15.15
C VAL A 91 -4.04 -1.86 15.88
N ARG A 92 -4.16 -2.32 17.13
CA ARG A 92 -3.01 -2.70 17.97
C ARG A 92 -2.21 -3.85 17.37
N GLU A 93 -2.88 -4.94 16.98
CA GLU A 93 -2.21 -6.11 16.42
C GLU A 93 -1.47 -5.79 15.13
N ILE A 94 -2.00 -4.88 14.32
CA ILE A 94 -1.37 -4.45 13.06
C ILE A 94 -0.18 -3.53 13.32
N TRP A 95 -0.30 -2.64 14.30
CA TRP A 95 0.81 -1.81 14.76
C TRP A 95 1.96 -2.68 15.26
N GLU A 96 1.67 -3.68 16.11
CA GLU A 96 2.65 -4.62 16.65
C GLU A 96 3.30 -5.44 15.53
N TRP A 97 2.51 -5.93 14.56
CA TRP A 97 3.03 -6.66 13.41
C TRP A 97 3.94 -5.79 12.52
N LEU A 98 3.53 -4.57 12.20
CA LEU A 98 4.33 -3.65 11.37
C LEU A 98 5.63 -3.26 12.08
N THR A 99 5.60 -3.09 13.41
CA THR A 99 6.78 -2.83 14.23
C THR A 99 7.78 -3.98 14.14
N ALA A 100 7.33 -5.20 14.41
CA ALA A 100 8.16 -6.39 14.35
C ALA A 100 8.69 -6.62 12.93
N ARG A 101 7.87 -6.36 11.91
CA ARG A 101 8.28 -6.54 10.51
C ARG A 101 9.33 -5.51 10.08
N LEU A 102 9.18 -4.25 10.49
CA LEU A 102 10.17 -3.21 10.23
C LEU A 102 11.53 -3.60 10.83
N GLN A 103 11.55 -4.07 12.08
CA GLN A 103 12.77 -4.56 12.75
C GLN A 103 13.39 -5.73 11.98
N ALA A 104 12.59 -6.74 11.63
CA ALA A 104 13.08 -7.91 10.89
C ALA A 104 13.69 -7.53 9.52
N LEU A 105 13.12 -6.54 8.81
CA LEU A 105 13.68 -6.06 7.54
C LEU A 105 15.02 -5.33 7.75
N GLN A 106 15.15 -4.54 8.81
CA GLN A 106 16.42 -3.87 9.15
C GLN A 106 17.55 -4.87 9.41
N GLU A 107 17.25 -5.97 10.09
CA GLU A 107 18.21 -7.06 10.36
C GLU A 107 18.74 -7.72 9.07
N THR A 108 17.99 -7.64 7.95
CA THR A 108 18.47 -8.12 6.65
C THR A 108 19.42 -7.16 5.94
N GLY A 109 19.65 -5.97 6.50
CA GLY A 109 20.48 -4.89 5.93
C GLY A 109 19.72 -3.89 5.07
N ILE A 110 18.38 -3.91 5.10
CA ILE A 110 17.55 -2.92 4.40
C ILE A 110 17.43 -1.67 5.28
N PRO A 111 17.88 -0.49 4.83
CA PRO A 111 17.76 0.73 5.61
C PRO A 111 16.28 1.12 5.79
N PRO A 112 15.85 1.54 7.00
CA PRO A 112 14.46 1.90 7.26
C PRO A 112 13.96 3.00 6.33
N GLU A 113 14.83 3.90 5.89
CA GLU A 113 14.52 5.03 5.00
C GLU A 113 13.86 4.59 3.69
N ARG A 114 14.11 3.36 3.24
CA ARG A 114 13.52 2.77 2.04
C ARG A 114 12.16 2.15 2.25
N ILE A 115 11.66 2.09 3.48
CA ILE A 115 10.43 1.37 3.83
C ILE A 115 9.28 2.35 4.07
N VAL A 116 8.17 2.08 3.38
CA VAL A 116 6.82 2.63 3.55
C VAL A 116 5.95 1.53 4.17
N LEU A 117 5.08 1.89 5.10
CA LEU A 117 4.18 0.94 5.78
C LEU A 117 2.77 1.00 5.17
N ASP A 118 2.12 -0.15 4.99
CA ASP A 118 0.71 -0.23 4.60
C ASP A 118 -0.05 -1.17 5.58
N PRO A 119 -1.06 -0.69 6.31
CA PRO A 119 -1.85 -1.52 7.23
C PRO A 119 -2.73 -2.57 6.52
N GLY A 120 -2.83 -2.51 5.19
CA GLY A 120 -3.44 -3.51 4.33
C GLY A 120 -4.96 -3.47 4.35
N ILE A 121 -5.57 -2.32 4.06
CA ILE A 121 -7.03 -2.16 4.03
C ILE A 121 -7.65 -3.24 3.12
N GLY A 122 -8.63 -3.98 3.59
CA GLY A 122 -9.33 -5.02 2.82
C GLY A 122 -8.55 -6.33 2.66
N PHE A 123 -7.34 -6.46 3.22
CA PHE A 123 -6.55 -7.70 3.22
C PHE A 123 -6.59 -8.36 4.59
N GLY A 124 -7.36 -9.43 4.75
CA GLY A 124 -7.45 -10.09 6.06
C GLY A 124 -8.41 -9.43 7.04
N LYS A 125 -9.38 -8.62 6.60
CA LYS A 125 -10.11 -7.67 7.48
C LYS A 125 -11.59 -7.54 7.11
N THR A 126 -12.47 -7.44 8.12
CA THR A 126 -13.89 -7.09 7.94
C THR A 126 -14.07 -5.61 7.60
N ALA A 127 -15.29 -5.18 7.27
CA ALA A 127 -15.56 -3.75 7.02
C ALA A 127 -15.26 -2.91 8.26
N GLU A 128 -15.63 -3.41 9.43
CA GLU A 128 -15.44 -2.77 10.74
C GLU A 128 -13.96 -2.65 11.08
N HIS A 129 -13.16 -3.72 10.89
CA HIS A 129 -11.70 -3.67 11.05
C HIS A 129 -11.07 -2.60 10.14
N ASN A 130 -11.53 -2.50 8.89
CA ASN A 130 -11.02 -1.49 7.96
C ASN A 130 -11.39 -0.07 8.40
N LEU A 131 -12.61 0.15 8.89
CA LEU A 131 -13.03 1.45 9.41
C LEU A 131 -12.22 1.84 10.65
N GLN A 132 -11.97 0.90 11.58
CA GLN A 132 -11.13 1.11 12.76
C GLN A 132 -9.70 1.52 12.39
N LEU A 133 -9.11 0.90 11.36
CA LEU A 133 -7.80 1.28 10.86
C LEU A 133 -7.81 2.66 10.21
N LEU A 134 -8.77 2.91 9.31
CA LEU A 134 -8.90 4.19 8.61
C LEU A 134 -9.14 5.37 9.56
N SER A 135 -9.72 5.13 10.74
CA SER A 135 -9.90 6.15 11.78
C SER A 135 -8.71 6.29 12.75
N SER A 136 -7.68 5.45 12.62
CA SER A 136 -6.57 5.37 13.58
C SER A 136 -5.20 5.41 12.90
N ILE A 137 -5.11 6.02 11.71
CA ILE A 137 -3.86 6.01 10.93
C ILE A 137 -2.74 6.78 11.62
N THR A 138 -3.09 7.79 12.42
CA THR A 138 -2.11 8.52 13.25
C THR A 138 -1.28 7.58 14.13
N GLN A 139 -1.88 6.50 14.68
CA GLN A 139 -1.15 5.51 15.48
C GLN A 139 -0.13 4.73 14.64
N ILE A 140 -0.45 4.39 13.39
CA ILE A 140 0.50 3.72 12.49
C ILE A 140 1.66 4.65 12.13
N ARG A 141 1.38 5.96 11.98
CA ARG A 141 2.42 6.96 11.70
C ARG A 141 3.41 7.17 12.84
N GLU A 142 3.04 6.83 14.08
CA GLU A 142 3.95 6.86 15.24
C GLU A 142 5.15 5.92 15.07
N LEU A 143 5.09 4.96 14.13
CA LEU A 143 6.22 4.11 13.75
C LEU A 143 7.34 4.85 13.00
N GLY A 144 7.17 6.15 12.72
CA GLY A 144 8.21 7.01 12.17
C GLY A 144 8.55 6.75 10.70
N ARG A 145 7.66 6.06 9.97
CA ARG A 145 7.81 5.74 8.54
C ARG A 145 6.63 6.30 7.74
N PRO A 146 6.81 6.65 6.45
CA PRO A 146 5.71 7.04 5.60
C PRO A 146 4.66 5.93 5.53
N VAL A 147 3.38 6.31 5.44
CA VAL A 147 2.26 5.38 5.35
C VAL A 147 1.59 5.46 3.99
N LEU A 148 1.42 4.30 3.35
CA LEU A 148 0.62 4.14 2.14
C LEU A 148 -0.73 3.53 2.48
N ILE A 149 -1.80 4.09 1.91
CA ILE A 149 -3.16 3.53 2.01
C ILE A 149 -3.75 3.29 0.63
N GLY A 150 -4.05 2.04 0.33
CA GLY A 150 -4.91 1.67 -0.80
C GLY A 150 -6.35 1.44 -0.34
N HIS A 151 -7.23 2.44 -0.37
CA HIS A 151 -8.66 2.27 -0.01
C HIS A 151 -9.61 2.27 -1.22
N SER A 152 -9.11 2.63 -2.40
CA SER A 152 -9.93 2.90 -3.58
C SER A 152 -10.85 1.73 -3.96
N ARG A 153 -12.16 2.02 -4.04
CA ARG A 153 -13.24 1.11 -4.44
C ARG A 153 -13.37 -0.18 -3.60
N LYS A 154 -12.71 -0.27 -2.45
CA LYS A 154 -12.69 -1.48 -1.60
C LYS A 154 -14.05 -1.80 -0.97
N ARG A 155 -14.21 -3.06 -0.57
CA ARG A 155 -15.47 -3.62 -0.06
C ARG A 155 -16.05 -2.91 1.17
N PHE A 156 -15.23 -2.28 2.02
CA PHE A 156 -15.76 -1.50 3.15
C PHE A 156 -16.67 -0.35 2.68
N LEU A 157 -16.39 0.26 1.51
CA LEU A 157 -17.28 1.27 0.93
C LEU A 157 -18.62 0.68 0.49
N LYS A 158 -18.69 -0.62 0.14
CA LYS A 158 -19.97 -1.30 -0.09
C LYS A 158 -20.78 -1.35 1.20
N HIS A 159 -20.15 -1.68 2.31
CA HIS A 159 -20.79 -1.74 3.62
C HIS A 159 -21.32 -0.36 4.05
N VAL A 160 -20.54 0.71 3.83
CA VAL A 160 -20.94 2.08 4.21
C VAL A 160 -22.01 2.66 3.28
N LEU A 161 -21.89 2.46 1.97
CA LEU A 161 -22.70 3.18 0.97
C LEU A 161 -23.84 2.34 0.38
N GLY A 162 -23.77 1.01 0.49
CA GLY A 162 -24.70 0.09 -0.19
C GLY A 162 -24.55 0.04 -1.72
N ARG A 163 -23.46 0.59 -2.29
CA ARG A 163 -23.28 0.78 -3.74
C ARG A 163 -22.32 -0.21 -4.39
N ASP A 164 -22.46 -0.41 -5.70
CA ASP A 164 -21.55 -1.22 -6.51
C ASP A 164 -20.21 -0.50 -6.79
N VAL A 165 -19.24 -1.23 -7.35
CA VAL A 165 -17.83 -0.79 -7.33
C VAL A 165 -17.59 0.47 -8.16
N GLU A 166 -18.36 0.63 -9.24
CA GLU A 166 -18.37 1.75 -10.18
C GLU A 166 -18.88 3.03 -9.52
N GLU A 167 -19.78 2.91 -8.54
CA GLU A 167 -20.46 4.03 -7.89
C GLU A 167 -19.78 4.48 -6.58
N ARG A 168 -18.64 3.88 -6.23
CA ARG A 168 -17.89 4.16 -4.99
C ARG A 168 -16.87 5.29 -5.13
N ASN A 169 -16.81 5.99 -6.27
CA ASN A 169 -15.77 6.99 -6.51
C ASN A 169 -15.88 8.15 -5.50
N ALA A 170 -17.07 8.73 -5.33
CA ALA A 170 -17.29 9.82 -4.36
C ALA A 170 -16.91 9.40 -2.91
N GLY A 171 -17.24 8.16 -2.52
CA GLY A 171 -16.82 7.61 -1.23
C GLY A 171 -15.30 7.44 -1.11
N THR A 172 -14.64 7.01 -2.19
CA THR A 172 -13.18 6.94 -2.24
C THR A 172 -12.55 8.31 -2.04
N ILE A 173 -13.08 9.35 -2.69
CA ILE A 173 -12.60 10.72 -2.55
C ILE A 173 -12.80 11.24 -1.12
N GLY A 174 -13.98 11.03 -0.53
CA GLY A 174 -14.24 11.42 0.86
C GLY A 174 -13.26 10.78 1.84
N VAL A 175 -12.96 9.49 1.66
CA VAL A 175 -11.96 8.80 2.48
C VAL A 175 -10.55 9.34 2.21
N SER A 176 -10.19 9.67 0.96
CA SER A 176 -8.88 10.27 0.64
C SER A 176 -8.65 11.58 1.39
N ILE A 177 -9.66 12.45 1.46
CA ILE A 177 -9.59 13.71 2.21
C ILE A 177 -9.43 13.44 3.71
N ALA A 178 -10.22 12.51 4.27
CA ALA A 178 -10.11 12.14 5.68
C ALA A 178 -8.74 11.55 6.05
N LEU A 179 -8.10 10.83 5.12
CA LEU A 179 -6.74 10.30 5.30
C LEU A 179 -5.68 11.40 5.18
N ALA A 180 -5.88 12.37 4.29
CA ALA A 180 -4.99 13.53 4.17
C ALA A 180 -4.99 14.40 5.45
N GLU A 181 -6.15 14.57 6.11
CA GLU A 181 -6.23 15.23 7.42
C GLU A 181 -5.46 14.48 8.52
N GLN A 182 -5.41 13.14 8.45
CA GLN A 182 -4.60 12.32 9.37
C GLN A 182 -3.11 12.30 9.01
N GLY A 183 -2.72 12.94 7.91
CA GLY A 183 -1.34 13.06 7.45
C GLY A 183 -0.80 11.83 6.73
N VAL A 184 -1.66 11.04 6.07
CA VAL A 184 -1.21 9.93 5.20
C VAL A 184 -0.30 10.45 4.09
N ASP A 185 0.80 9.75 3.87
CA ASP A 185 1.85 10.18 2.94
C ASP A 185 1.59 9.74 1.49
N LEU A 186 1.05 8.52 1.29
CA LEU A 186 0.76 7.98 -0.04
C LEU A 186 -0.65 7.38 -0.13
N LEU A 187 -1.34 7.64 -1.26
CA LEU A 187 -2.63 7.03 -1.57
C LEU A 187 -2.54 6.22 -2.87
N ARG A 188 -2.92 4.93 -2.83
CA ARG A 188 -2.99 4.06 -4.02
C ARG A 188 -4.42 4.05 -4.57
N ILE A 189 -4.65 4.80 -5.65
CA ILE A 189 -5.98 5.13 -6.18
C ILE A 189 -6.12 4.78 -7.67
N HIS A 190 -7.32 4.36 -8.09
CA HIS A 190 -7.63 4.09 -9.50
C HIS A 190 -7.95 5.36 -10.30
N ASP A 191 -8.77 6.25 -9.74
CA ASP A 191 -9.12 7.55 -10.35
C ASP A 191 -8.19 8.65 -9.83
N VAL A 192 -7.00 8.74 -10.44
CA VAL A 192 -5.94 9.67 -10.02
C VAL A 192 -6.36 11.12 -10.21
N ALA A 193 -7.04 11.44 -11.31
CA ALA A 193 -7.45 12.80 -11.65
C ALA A 193 -8.42 13.35 -10.59
N ALA A 194 -9.51 12.63 -10.32
CA ALA A 194 -10.50 13.08 -9.33
C ALA A 194 -9.91 13.20 -7.92
N ALA A 195 -9.05 12.25 -7.52
CA ALA A 195 -8.40 12.28 -6.20
C ALA A 195 -7.45 13.47 -6.07
N ARG A 196 -6.64 13.74 -7.10
CA ARG A 196 -5.73 14.88 -7.11
C ARG A 196 -6.49 16.20 -7.03
N ASP A 197 -7.54 16.38 -7.84
CA ASP A 197 -8.33 17.61 -7.87
C ASP A 197 -8.98 17.88 -6.51
N ALA A 198 -9.58 16.84 -5.91
CA ALA A 198 -10.19 16.94 -4.59
C ALA A 198 -9.17 17.30 -3.49
N LEU A 199 -8.00 16.65 -3.48
CA LEU A 199 -6.95 16.92 -2.49
C LEU A 199 -6.33 18.30 -2.68
N LEU A 200 -6.15 18.75 -3.92
CA LEU A 200 -5.66 20.09 -4.22
C LEU A 200 -6.66 21.15 -3.71
N ALA A 201 -7.94 21.01 -4.07
CA ALA A 201 -8.98 21.91 -3.62
C ALA A 201 -9.10 21.94 -2.09
N TRP A 202 -9.11 20.77 -1.44
CA TRP A 202 -9.12 20.65 0.02
C TRP A 202 -7.92 21.36 0.65
N LYS A 203 -6.70 21.08 0.18
CA LYS A 203 -5.47 21.67 0.71
C LYS A 203 -5.48 23.20 0.55
N THR A 204 -5.89 23.69 -0.62
CA THR A 204 -5.99 25.13 -0.90
C THR A 204 -6.94 25.83 0.07
N VAL A 205 -8.11 25.26 0.36
CA VAL A 205 -9.05 25.85 1.32
C VAL A 205 -8.48 25.82 2.74
N ARG A 206 -7.86 24.70 3.15
CA ARG A 206 -7.32 24.52 4.50
C ARG A 206 -6.14 25.45 4.81
N GLU A 207 -5.29 25.70 3.82
CA GLU A 207 -4.05 26.48 3.97
C GLU A 207 -4.19 27.92 3.43
N TRP A 208 -5.42 28.34 3.10
CA TRP A 208 -5.66 29.70 2.61
C TRP A 208 -5.33 30.70 3.73
N PRO A 209 -4.40 31.64 3.52
CA PRO A 209 -4.04 32.60 4.54
C PRO A 209 -5.21 33.56 4.80
N ASP A 210 -5.44 33.88 6.08
CA ASP A 210 -6.24 35.04 6.45
C ASP A 210 -5.56 36.29 5.88
N ARG A 211 -6.29 37.05 5.04
CA ARG A 211 -5.80 38.30 4.43
C ARG A 211 -6.06 39.49 5.33
#